data_AF-A0A849BQ59-F1
#
_entry.id   AF-A0A849BQ59-F1
#
_cell.length_a   1.000
_cell.length_b   1.000
_cell.length_c   1.000
_cell.angle_alpha   90.00
_cell.angle_beta   90.00
_cell.angle_gamma   90.00
#
_symmetry.space_group_name_H-M   'P 1'
#
loop_
_entity.id
_entity.type
_entity.pdbx_description
1 polymer ?
#
loop_
_entity_poly.entity_id
_entity_poly.type
_entity_poly.pdbx_seq_one_letter_code
_entity_poly.pdbx_strand_id
1 'polypeptide(L)'
;MAPPAAPRRNARYTPVEADGPLPWHMVAAVPRIRADPLAFLASVQARWGDLVAFPMPRLPVVLVSSPAAARRVLVDNHRGWSKRTAQYGALSAVTGSGLLTSDGEVWRERRRTAQPAFHPGGLTAVAEQSVAAAARMRATWPAGGGVVDVDAGALQATLEVVGRTLFGADVAEDGERLVRAVLEALKVVVGRVRTPLAGWLPTPARRRL
;
A
#
# COMPACT_ATOMS: atom_id res chain seq x y z
N MET A 1 -2.41 -29.79 36.60
CA MET A 1 -2.89 -29.80 35.21
C MET A 1 -3.52 -28.44 34.94
N ALA A 2 -2.87 -27.59 34.15
CA ALA A 2 -3.42 -26.27 33.83
C ALA A 2 -4.75 -26.44 33.07
N PRO A 3 -5.78 -25.62 33.34
CA PRO A 3 -7.06 -25.74 32.65
C PRO A 3 -6.86 -25.55 31.13
N PRO A 4 -7.67 -26.23 30.29
CA PRO A 4 -7.62 -26.00 28.85
C PRO A 4 -7.89 -24.52 28.58
N ALA A 5 -7.00 -23.88 27.81
CA ALA A 5 -7.17 -22.50 27.40
C ALA A 5 -8.56 -22.33 26.76
N ALA A 6 -9.34 -21.34 27.24
CA ALA A 6 -10.67 -21.09 26.72
C ALA A 6 -10.61 -20.96 25.17
N PRO A 7 -11.58 -21.54 24.43
CA PRO A 7 -11.57 -21.49 22.98
C PRO A 7 -11.59 -20.02 22.52
N ARG A 8 -10.59 -19.64 21.71
CA ARG A 8 -10.44 -18.27 21.19
C ARG A 8 -11.62 -17.91 20.29
N ARG A 9 -12.13 -16.69 20.42
CA ARG A 9 -13.48 -16.29 19.93
C ARG A 9 -13.67 -16.33 18.40
N ASN A 10 -12.58 -16.34 17.63
CA ASN A 10 -12.61 -16.21 16.16
C ASN A 10 -12.00 -17.37 15.38
N ALA A 11 -11.67 -18.49 16.06
CA ALA A 11 -10.97 -19.63 15.45
C ALA A 11 -11.69 -20.24 14.23
N ARG A 12 -13.01 -19.99 14.07
CA ARG A 12 -13.82 -20.48 12.94
C ARG A 12 -13.46 -19.88 11.58
N TYR A 13 -12.97 -18.64 11.54
CA TYR A 13 -12.75 -17.89 10.28
C TYR A 13 -11.28 -17.76 9.90
N THR A 14 -10.41 -17.74 10.90
CA THR A 14 -8.97 -17.66 10.71
C THR A 14 -8.36 -18.80 11.54
N PRO A 15 -7.68 -19.78 10.91
CA PRO A 15 -7.15 -20.97 11.58
C PRO A 15 -5.83 -20.65 12.31
N VAL A 16 -5.84 -19.60 13.13
CA VAL A 16 -4.75 -19.18 13.99
C VAL A 16 -5.33 -19.04 15.39
N GLU A 17 -4.61 -19.53 16.39
CA GLU A 17 -4.93 -19.26 17.78
C GLU A 17 -4.68 -17.78 18.06
N ALA A 18 -5.66 -16.93 17.76
CA ALA A 18 -5.66 -15.49 18.02
C ALA A 18 -7.09 -15.04 18.31
N ASP A 19 -7.24 -14.18 19.31
CA ASP A 19 -8.52 -13.56 19.61
C ASP A 19 -8.78 -12.38 18.66
N GLY A 20 -10.03 -11.91 18.61
CA GLY A 20 -10.35 -10.74 17.79
C GLY A 20 -11.84 -10.38 17.75
N PRO A 21 -12.19 -9.32 17.00
CA PRO A 21 -13.56 -8.83 16.92
C PRO A 21 -14.47 -9.87 16.27
N LEU A 22 -15.69 -10.05 16.80
CA LEU A 22 -16.73 -10.87 16.17
C LEU A 22 -17.21 -10.29 14.82
N PRO A 23 -17.82 -11.09 13.93
CA PRO A 23 -18.29 -10.62 12.62
C PRO A 23 -19.15 -9.34 12.66
N TRP A 24 -20.06 -9.23 13.62
CA TRP A 24 -20.93 -8.06 13.75
C TRP A 24 -20.21 -6.80 14.23
N HIS A 25 -19.14 -6.94 15.04
CA HIS A 25 -18.27 -5.81 15.38
C HIS A 25 -17.62 -5.21 14.12
N MET A 26 -17.25 -6.08 13.16
CA MET A 26 -16.65 -5.63 11.90
C MET A 26 -17.67 -4.90 11.03
N VAL A 27 -18.91 -5.39 10.96
CA VAL A 27 -20.00 -4.72 10.23
C VAL A 27 -20.30 -3.35 10.85
N ALA A 28 -20.44 -3.28 12.17
CA ALA A 28 -20.67 -2.02 12.88
C ALA A 28 -19.50 -1.03 12.73
N ALA A 29 -18.28 -1.53 12.57
CA ALA A 29 -17.09 -0.70 12.41
C ALA A 29 -16.84 -0.20 10.99
N VAL A 30 -17.63 -0.60 9.97
CA VAL A 30 -17.42 -0.19 8.57
C VAL A 30 -17.28 1.33 8.39
N PRO A 31 -18.13 2.19 8.99
CA PRO A 31 -17.96 3.65 8.87
C PRO A 31 -16.63 4.13 9.43
N ARG A 32 -16.22 3.60 10.59
CA ARG A 32 -14.95 3.92 11.24
C ARG A 32 -13.74 3.46 10.44
N ILE A 33 -13.80 2.25 9.87
CA ILE A 33 -12.77 1.70 8.98
C ILE A 33 -12.59 2.59 7.74
N ARG A 34 -13.69 3.13 7.19
CA ARG A 34 -13.64 3.99 5.99
C ARG A 34 -13.13 5.40 6.30
N ALA A 35 -13.48 5.96 7.45
CA ALA A 35 -13.05 7.28 7.86
C ALA A 35 -11.57 7.29 8.28
N ASP A 36 -11.16 6.33 9.10
CA ASP A 36 -9.78 6.23 9.58
C ASP A 36 -9.37 4.76 9.80
N PRO A 37 -8.79 4.10 8.78
CA PRO A 37 -8.38 2.71 8.89
C PRO A 37 -7.21 2.53 9.88
N LEU A 38 -6.34 3.51 10.06
CA LEU A 38 -5.18 3.39 10.94
C LEU A 38 -5.61 3.48 12.41
N ALA A 39 -6.46 4.45 12.76
CA ALA A 39 -7.03 4.52 14.11
C ALA A 39 -7.87 3.29 14.44
N PHE A 40 -8.59 2.73 13.45
CA PHE A 40 -9.27 1.45 13.62
C PHE A 40 -8.28 0.33 13.99
N LEU A 41 -7.21 0.13 13.21
CA LEU A 41 -6.21 -0.91 13.47
C LEU A 41 -5.50 -0.71 14.82
N ALA A 42 -5.13 0.53 15.15
CA ALA A 42 -4.53 0.87 16.44
C ALA A 42 -5.47 0.53 17.60
N SER A 43 -6.76 0.84 17.50
CA SER A 43 -7.74 0.49 18.53
C SER A 43 -7.96 -1.01 18.68
N VAL A 44 -7.83 -1.77 17.57
CA VAL A 44 -7.94 -3.23 17.59
C VAL A 44 -6.74 -3.83 18.30
N GLN A 45 -5.53 -3.36 17.97
CA GLN A 45 -4.30 -3.76 18.67
C GLN A 45 -4.38 -3.42 20.16
N ALA A 46 -4.76 -2.19 20.52
CA ALA A 46 -4.85 -1.76 21.92
C ALA A 46 -5.80 -2.63 22.75
N ARG A 47 -6.85 -3.19 22.11
CA ARG A 47 -7.85 -4.02 22.78
C ARG A 47 -7.52 -5.51 22.81
N TRP A 48 -6.91 -6.05 21.76
CA TRP A 48 -6.73 -7.50 21.58
C TRP A 48 -5.26 -7.94 21.53
N GLY A 49 -4.32 -7.00 21.63
CA GLY A 49 -2.89 -7.25 21.62
C GLY A 49 -2.29 -7.29 20.21
N ASP A 50 -1.10 -7.88 20.12
CA ASP A 50 -0.24 -7.79 18.94
C ASP A 50 -0.53 -8.82 17.84
N LEU A 51 -1.42 -9.78 18.10
CA LEU A 51 -1.86 -10.77 17.12
C LEU A 51 -3.37 -10.92 17.20
N VAL A 52 -4.07 -10.42 16.18
CA VAL A 52 -5.54 -10.38 16.18
C VAL A 52 -6.10 -11.08 14.96
N ALA A 53 -7.00 -12.05 15.15
CA ALA A 53 -7.72 -12.70 14.06
C ALA A 53 -8.96 -11.90 13.67
N PHE A 54 -9.05 -11.48 12.41
CA PHE A 54 -10.28 -10.91 11.87
C PHE A 54 -11.24 -12.01 11.40
N PRO A 55 -12.55 -11.84 11.60
CA PRO A 55 -13.57 -12.84 11.31
C PRO A 55 -14.01 -12.76 9.83
N MET A 56 -13.08 -13.01 8.91
CA MET A 56 -13.31 -12.86 7.47
C MET A 56 -13.73 -14.20 6.85
N PRO A 57 -14.90 -14.31 6.22
CA PRO A 57 -15.50 -15.61 5.85
C PRO A 57 -14.80 -16.34 4.68
N ARG A 58 -14.04 -15.64 3.83
CA ARG A 58 -13.42 -16.22 2.62
C ARG A 58 -11.91 -16.28 2.65
N LEU A 59 -11.28 -15.46 3.50
CA LEU A 59 -9.84 -15.31 3.56
C LEU A 59 -9.47 -15.12 5.01
N PRO A 60 -8.68 -16.01 5.61
CA PRO A 60 -8.10 -15.75 6.93
C PRO A 60 -7.31 -14.45 6.91
N VAL A 61 -7.59 -13.54 7.84
CA VAL A 61 -6.86 -12.28 7.97
C VAL A 61 -6.44 -12.11 9.42
N VAL A 62 -5.14 -11.83 9.61
CA VAL A 62 -4.57 -11.52 10.92
C VAL A 62 -3.93 -10.13 10.88
N LEU A 63 -4.13 -9.36 11.96
CA LEU A 63 -3.32 -8.18 12.26
C LEU A 63 -2.11 -8.65 13.07
N VAL A 64 -0.92 -8.24 12.63
CA VAL A 64 0.35 -8.50 13.29
C VAL A 64 0.99 -7.16 13.64
N SER A 65 1.16 -6.89 14.92
CA SER A 65 1.73 -5.63 15.43
C SER A 65 2.99 -5.83 16.28
N SER A 66 3.35 -7.07 16.61
CA SER A 66 4.59 -7.40 17.34
C SER A 66 5.81 -7.30 16.40
N PRO A 67 6.93 -6.69 16.83
CA PRO A 67 8.17 -6.65 16.05
C PRO A 67 8.69 -8.06 15.70
N ALA A 68 8.62 -9.01 16.62
CA ALA A 68 9.07 -10.39 16.40
C ALA A 68 8.19 -11.11 15.36
N ALA A 69 6.87 -10.92 15.45
CA ALA A 69 5.95 -11.50 14.48
C ALA A 69 6.07 -10.82 13.10
N ALA A 70 6.27 -9.50 13.05
CA ALA A 70 6.56 -8.77 11.82
C ALA A 70 7.85 -9.27 11.16
N ARG A 71 8.92 -9.48 11.93
CA ARG A 71 10.17 -10.11 11.43
C ARG A 71 9.91 -11.51 10.88
N ARG A 72 9.11 -12.33 11.57
CA ARG A 72 8.76 -13.66 11.09
C ARG A 72 8.05 -13.61 9.73
N VAL A 73 7.11 -12.69 9.55
CA VAL A 73 6.35 -12.54 8.31
C VAL A 73 7.20 -11.95 7.18
N LEU A 74 7.93 -10.87 7.47
CA LEU A 74 8.61 -10.05 6.45
C LEU A 74 10.02 -10.53 6.12
N VAL A 75 10.67 -11.29 7.01
CA VAL A 75 12.07 -11.70 6.88
C VAL A 75 12.19 -13.22 6.92
N ASP A 76 11.91 -13.85 8.06
CA ASP A 76 12.25 -15.26 8.31
C ASP A 76 11.44 -16.22 7.44
N ASN A 77 10.15 -15.94 7.25
CA ASN A 77 9.23 -16.76 6.48
C ASN A 77 8.62 -16.00 5.29
N HIS A 78 9.35 -15.05 4.70
CA HIS A 78 8.82 -14.27 3.57
C HIS A 78 8.36 -15.14 2.39
N ARG A 79 8.96 -16.33 2.19
CA ARG A 79 8.57 -17.29 1.15
C ARG A 79 7.24 -18.00 1.43
N GLY A 80 6.80 -18.04 2.69
CA GLY A 80 5.52 -18.60 3.08
C GLY A 80 4.33 -17.65 2.82
N TRP A 81 4.62 -16.40 2.43
CA TRP A 81 3.62 -15.39 2.12
C TRP A 81 3.66 -15.02 0.65
N SER A 82 2.52 -14.56 0.12
CA SER A 82 2.42 -14.09 -1.25
C SER A 82 1.60 -12.82 -1.32
N LYS A 83 1.89 -11.99 -2.32
CA LYS A 83 1.12 -10.83 -2.75
C LYS A 83 -0.14 -11.23 -3.52
N ARG A 84 -0.56 -12.50 -3.53
CA ARG A 84 -1.85 -12.92 -4.11
C ARG A 84 -3.00 -12.49 -3.18
N THR A 85 -3.21 -11.18 -3.11
CA THR A 85 -4.26 -10.53 -2.31
C THR A 85 -5.14 -9.70 -3.24
N ALA A 86 -6.36 -9.37 -2.78
CA ALA A 86 -7.26 -8.52 -3.55
C ALA A 86 -6.62 -7.17 -3.92
N GLN A 87 -5.82 -6.58 -3.03
CA GLN A 87 -5.15 -5.30 -3.24
C GLN A 87 -4.11 -5.38 -4.36
N TYR A 88 -3.19 -6.35 -4.29
CA TYR A 88 -2.16 -6.53 -5.30
C TYR A 88 -2.73 -7.02 -6.64
N GLY A 89 -3.84 -7.78 -6.63
CA GLY A 89 -4.57 -8.12 -7.86
C GLY A 89 -5.18 -6.88 -8.55
N ALA A 90 -5.80 -5.98 -7.77
CA ALA A 90 -6.31 -4.71 -8.31
C ALA A 90 -5.18 -3.83 -8.86
N LEU A 91 -4.03 -3.81 -8.17
CA LEU A 91 -2.84 -3.08 -8.59
C LEU A 91 -2.23 -3.65 -9.87
N SER A 92 -2.15 -4.98 -9.98
CA SER A 92 -1.63 -5.67 -11.17
C SER A 92 -2.49 -5.44 -12.42
N ALA A 93 -3.78 -5.13 -12.27
CA ALA A 93 -4.63 -4.77 -13.41
C ALA A 93 -4.26 -3.41 -14.02
N VAL A 94 -3.58 -2.55 -13.25
CA VAL A 94 -3.11 -1.23 -13.69
C VAL A 94 -1.64 -1.28 -14.09
N THR A 95 -0.79 -1.83 -13.23
CA THR A 95 0.68 -1.78 -13.39
C THR A 95 1.24 -3.00 -14.13
N GLY A 96 0.38 -3.95 -14.50
CA GLY A 96 0.80 -5.28 -14.93
C GLY A 96 1.51 -6.07 -13.84
N SER A 97 2.08 -7.20 -14.25
CA SER A 97 3.02 -7.94 -13.43
C SER A 97 4.34 -7.18 -13.41
N GLY A 98 4.72 -6.60 -12.26
CA GLY A 98 5.99 -5.89 -12.05
C GLY A 98 6.64 -6.22 -10.71
N LEU A 99 7.69 -5.48 -10.32
CA LEU A 99 8.35 -5.62 -8.99
C LEU A 99 7.36 -5.49 -7.82
N LEU A 100 6.38 -4.61 -7.98
CA LEU A 100 5.38 -4.33 -6.96
C LEU A 100 4.44 -5.52 -6.77
N THR A 101 3.96 -6.13 -7.85
CA THR A 101 2.87 -7.11 -7.84
C THR A 101 3.31 -8.57 -7.93
N SER A 102 4.59 -8.83 -8.20
CA SER A 102 5.15 -10.19 -8.30
C SER A 102 5.94 -10.61 -7.07
N ASP A 103 6.07 -11.93 -6.89
CA ASP A 103 6.85 -12.61 -5.85
C ASP A 103 7.74 -13.71 -6.45
N GLY A 104 8.55 -14.35 -5.60
CA GLY A 104 9.33 -15.53 -5.94
C GLY A 104 10.34 -15.27 -7.06
N GLU A 105 10.47 -16.23 -7.99
CA GLU A 105 11.43 -16.17 -9.09
C GLU A 105 11.24 -14.93 -9.98
N VAL A 106 9.99 -14.63 -10.36
CA VAL A 106 9.66 -13.47 -11.23
C VAL A 106 10.06 -12.16 -10.56
N TRP A 107 9.82 -12.02 -9.26
CA TRP A 107 10.28 -10.85 -8.52
C TRP A 107 11.80 -10.76 -8.47
N ARG A 108 12.49 -11.88 -8.21
CA ARG A 108 13.96 -11.93 -8.14
C ARG A 108 14.61 -11.53 -9.46
N GLU A 109 14.09 -12.04 -10.57
CA GLU A 109 14.57 -11.70 -11.91
C GLU A 109 14.43 -10.20 -12.18
N ARG A 110 13.24 -9.66 -12.00
CA ARG A 110 12.96 -8.23 -12.23
C ARG A 110 13.75 -7.32 -11.29
N ARG A 111 13.92 -7.74 -10.04
CA ARG A 111 14.75 -7.00 -9.08
C ARG A 111 16.19 -6.96 -9.54
N ARG A 112 16.74 -8.07 -10.04
CA ARG A 112 18.11 -8.12 -10.56
C ARG A 112 18.28 -7.16 -11.73
N THR A 113 17.32 -7.11 -12.65
CA THR A 113 17.34 -6.17 -13.78
C THR A 113 17.30 -4.70 -13.34
N ALA A 114 16.52 -4.37 -12.30
CA ALA A 114 16.40 -3.00 -11.82
C ALA A 114 17.55 -2.56 -10.89
N GLN A 115 18.24 -3.50 -10.22
CA GLN A 115 19.21 -3.20 -9.16
C GLN A 115 20.38 -2.28 -9.59
N PRO A 116 20.92 -2.34 -10.83
CA PRO A 116 22.00 -1.43 -11.26
C PRO A 116 21.62 0.05 -11.19
N ALA A 117 20.34 0.41 -11.37
CA ALA A 117 19.87 1.79 -11.27
C ALA A 117 19.98 2.36 -9.84
N PHE A 118 20.17 1.51 -8.83
CA PHE A 118 20.30 1.89 -7.42
C PHE A 118 21.76 1.89 -6.93
N HIS A 119 22.75 1.82 -7.83
CA HIS A 119 24.16 2.00 -7.45
C HIS A 119 24.47 3.45 -7.05
N PRO A 120 25.60 3.69 -6.33
CA PRO A 120 25.94 5.02 -5.79
C PRO A 120 25.88 6.17 -6.82
N GLY A 121 26.28 5.92 -8.07
CA GLY A 121 26.18 6.92 -9.15
C GLY A 121 24.73 7.31 -9.46
N GLY A 122 23.82 6.33 -9.54
CA GLY A 122 22.38 6.60 -9.72
C GLY A 122 21.77 7.32 -8.52
N LEU A 123 22.18 6.97 -7.30
CA LEU A 123 21.73 7.67 -6.08
C LEU A 123 22.21 9.12 -6.02
N THR A 124 23.43 9.39 -6.50
CA THR A 124 23.96 10.75 -6.60
C THR A 124 23.12 11.59 -7.55
N ALA A 125 22.80 11.06 -8.74
CA ALA A 125 21.92 11.73 -9.70
C ALA A 125 20.51 11.98 -9.12
N VAL A 126 19.95 11.02 -8.37
CA VAL A 126 18.68 11.21 -7.67
C VAL A 126 18.75 12.34 -6.66
N ALA A 127 19.81 12.41 -5.86
CA ALA A 127 19.99 13.48 -4.88
C ALA A 127 20.12 14.86 -5.56
N GLU A 128 20.96 14.98 -6.60
CA GLU A 128 21.13 16.22 -7.35
C GLU A 128 19.83 16.70 -8.00
N GLN A 129 19.10 15.79 -8.67
CA GLN A 129 17.81 16.14 -9.25
C GLN A 129 16.77 16.49 -8.18
N SER A 130 16.81 15.86 -7.00
CA SER A 130 15.91 16.19 -5.89
C SER A 130 16.14 17.60 -5.36
N VAL A 131 17.41 18.00 -5.18
CA VAL A 131 17.77 19.36 -4.77
C VAL A 131 17.31 20.37 -5.82
N ALA A 132 17.55 20.08 -7.10
CA ALA A 132 17.15 20.97 -8.19
C ALA A 132 15.61 21.10 -8.29
N ALA A 133 14.88 20.00 -8.13
CA ALA A 133 13.42 19.99 -8.16
C ALA A 133 12.82 20.74 -6.95
N ALA A 134 13.40 20.55 -5.76
CA ALA A 134 13.01 21.29 -4.56
C ALA A 134 13.27 22.81 -4.71
N ALA A 135 14.39 23.20 -5.34
CA ALA A 135 14.69 24.60 -5.61
C ALA A 135 13.68 25.22 -6.59
N ARG A 136 13.31 24.52 -7.67
CA ARG A 136 12.26 24.95 -8.61
C ARG A 136 10.90 25.04 -7.94
N MET A 137 10.52 24.04 -7.15
CA MET A 137 9.28 24.06 -6.36
C MET A 137 9.24 25.29 -5.44
N ARG A 138 10.33 25.59 -4.74
CA ARG A 138 10.41 26.78 -3.87
C ARG A 138 10.33 28.09 -4.65
N ALA A 139 10.86 28.14 -5.87
CA ALA A 139 10.82 29.35 -6.70
C ALA A 139 9.41 29.74 -7.14
N THR A 140 8.43 28.84 -7.09
CA THR A 140 7.02 29.16 -7.37
C THR A 140 6.28 29.74 -6.17
N TRP A 141 6.90 29.74 -4.98
CA TRP A 141 6.25 30.20 -3.76
C TRP A 141 6.17 31.73 -3.70
N PRO A 142 5.09 32.29 -3.13
CA PRO A 142 4.95 33.74 -2.98
C PRO A 142 6.08 34.35 -2.14
N ALA A 143 6.75 35.37 -2.67
CA ALA A 143 7.91 36.00 -2.01
C ALA A 143 7.59 36.67 -0.66
N GLY A 144 6.33 37.05 -0.43
CA GLY A 144 5.85 37.66 0.83
C GLY A 144 5.31 36.66 1.86
N GLY A 145 5.47 35.35 1.62
CA GLY A 145 4.78 34.31 2.39
C GLY A 145 3.34 34.08 1.92
N GLY A 146 2.76 32.97 2.35
CA GLY A 146 1.41 32.58 1.96
C GLY A 146 1.13 31.11 2.18
N VAL A 147 -0.10 30.70 1.89
CA VAL A 147 -0.51 29.29 1.89
C VAL A 147 -0.09 28.68 0.54
N VAL A 148 0.68 27.60 0.59
CA VAL A 148 1.08 26.83 -0.59
C VAL A 148 0.64 25.38 -0.43
N ASP A 149 0.23 24.76 -1.55
CA ASP A 149 -0.06 23.33 -1.59
C ASP A 149 1.24 22.54 -1.75
N VAL A 150 1.79 22.08 -0.62
CA VAL A 150 3.03 21.31 -0.58
C VAL A 150 2.84 19.91 -1.18
N ASP A 151 1.63 19.34 -1.12
CA ASP A 151 1.36 17.99 -1.63
C ASP A 151 1.45 17.97 -3.17
N ALA A 152 0.74 18.91 -3.82
CA ALA A 152 0.81 19.09 -5.26
C ALA A 152 2.24 19.41 -5.73
N GLY A 153 2.93 20.32 -5.03
CA GLY A 153 4.32 20.68 -5.34
C GLY A 153 5.30 19.51 -5.20
N ALA A 154 5.19 18.74 -4.12
CA ALA A 154 6.04 17.59 -3.87
C ALA A 154 5.80 16.46 -4.88
N LEU A 155 4.55 16.23 -5.29
CA LEU A 155 4.22 15.24 -6.31
C LEU A 155 4.83 15.60 -7.66
N GLN A 156 4.73 16.87 -8.08
CA GLN A 156 5.33 17.36 -9.31
C GLN A 156 6.86 17.25 -9.27
N ALA A 157 7.49 17.69 -8.17
CA ALA A 157 8.93 17.57 -7.97
C ALA A 157 9.40 16.11 -8.02
N THR A 158 8.65 15.19 -7.40
CA THR A 158 8.97 13.76 -7.40
C THR A 158 8.89 13.16 -8.80
N LEU A 159 7.88 13.52 -9.59
CA LEU A 159 7.75 13.07 -10.97
C LEU A 159 8.89 13.59 -11.85
N GLU A 160 9.31 14.85 -11.67
CA GLU A 160 10.46 15.40 -12.37
C GLU A 160 11.75 14.63 -12.05
N VAL A 161 12.00 14.35 -10.77
CA VAL A 161 13.15 13.54 -10.33
C VAL A 161 13.10 12.16 -10.98
N VAL A 162 11.96 11.47 -10.92
CA VAL A 162 11.79 10.14 -11.51
C VAL A 162 11.97 10.17 -13.03
N GLY A 163 11.37 11.14 -13.72
CA GLY A 163 11.49 11.32 -15.18
C GLY A 163 12.94 11.46 -15.61
N ARG A 164 13.69 12.34 -14.95
CA ARG A 164 15.08 12.64 -15.30
C ARG A 164 16.04 11.52 -14.92
N THR A 165 15.82 10.88 -13.77
CA THR A 165 16.77 9.88 -13.25
C THR A 165 16.54 8.47 -13.81
N LEU A 166 15.29 8.08 -14.09
CA LEU A 166 14.99 6.74 -14.59
C LEU A 166 14.78 6.69 -16.11
N PHE A 167 14.29 7.77 -16.72
CA PHE A 167 13.93 7.79 -18.13
C PHE A 167 14.77 8.76 -18.97
N GLY A 168 15.65 9.54 -18.34
CA GLY A 168 16.42 10.59 -19.03
C GLY A 168 15.52 11.64 -19.70
N ALA A 169 14.27 11.75 -19.25
CA ALA A 169 13.25 12.58 -19.88
C ALA A 169 12.89 13.75 -18.97
N ASP A 170 12.75 14.95 -19.56
CA ASP A 170 12.09 16.04 -18.86
C ASP A 170 10.58 15.86 -18.97
N VAL A 171 9.97 15.38 -17.89
CA VAL A 171 8.51 15.19 -17.81
C VAL A 171 7.83 16.40 -17.19
N ALA A 172 8.52 17.53 -17.00
CA ALA A 172 7.93 18.74 -16.41
C ALA A 172 6.73 19.25 -17.22
N GLU A 173 6.80 19.22 -18.56
CA GLU A 173 5.72 19.69 -19.44
C GLU A 173 4.50 18.76 -19.44
N ASP A 174 4.71 17.45 -19.29
CA ASP A 174 3.65 16.44 -19.21
C ASP A 174 3.23 16.10 -17.77
N GLY A 175 3.84 16.75 -16.78
CA GLY A 175 3.76 16.40 -15.36
C GLY A 175 2.33 16.35 -14.86
N GLU A 176 1.52 17.36 -15.16
CA GLU A 176 0.11 17.39 -14.75
C GLU A 176 -0.72 16.26 -15.38
N ARG A 177 -0.46 15.92 -16.65
CA ARG A 177 -1.17 14.84 -17.34
C ARG A 177 -0.81 13.50 -16.70
N LEU A 178 0.47 13.30 -16.37
CA LEU A 178 0.95 12.11 -15.66
C LEU A 178 0.37 12.01 -14.25
N VAL A 179 0.37 13.11 -13.47
CA VAL A 179 -0.29 13.19 -12.15
C VAL A 179 -1.74 12.75 -12.25
N ARG A 180 -2.51 13.36 -13.17
CA ARG A 180 -3.93 13.04 -13.37
C ARG A 180 -4.13 11.57 -13.71
N ALA A 181 -3.33 11.02 -14.63
CA ALA A 181 -3.42 9.61 -15.01
C ALA A 181 -3.13 8.66 -13.84
N VAL A 182 -2.09 8.94 -13.04
CA VAL A 182 -1.73 8.15 -11.85
C VAL A 182 -2.83 8.21 -10.80
N LEU A 183 -3.39 9.40 -10.54
CA LEU A 183 -4.48 9.58 -9.58
C LEU A 183 -5.76 8.85 -10.02
N GLU A 184 -6.14 8.92 -11.29
CA GLU A 184 -7.29 8.16 -11.82
C GLU A 184 -7.08 6.65 -11.69
N ALA A 185 -5.89 6.16 -12.00
CA ALA A 185 -5.55 4.76 -11.81
C ALA A 185 -5.63 4.33 -10.34
N LEU A 186 -5.12 5.15 -9.42
CA LEU A 186 -5.20 4.91 -7.99
C LEU A 186 -6.65 4.87 -7.47
N LYS A 187 -7.53 5.74 -7.97
CA LYS A 187 -8.97 5.72 -7.66
C LYS A 187 -9.60 4.39 -8.03
N VAL A 188 -9.22 3.80 -9.16
CA VAL A 188 -9.71 2.47 -9.58
C VAL A 188 -9.22 1.37 -8.63
N VAL A 189 -7.95 1.37 -8.25
CA VAL A 189 -7.37 0.40 -7.31
C VAL A 189 -8.08 0.49 -5.95
N VAL A 190 -8.19 1.70 -5.39
CA VAL A 190 -8.85 1.95 -4.10
C VAL A 190 -10.33 1.57 -4.16
N GLY A 191 -11.03 1.93 -5.25
CA GLY A 191 -12.43 1.58 -5.46
C GLY A 191 -12.68 0.06 -5.48
N ARG A 192 -11.80 -0.70 -6.14
CA ARG A 192 -11.89 -2.17 -6.18
C ARG A 192 -11.65 -2.82 -4.80
N VAL A 193 -10.74 -2.26 -3.99
CA VAL A 193 -10.47 -2.77 -2.63
C VAL A 193 -11.60 -2.40 -1.66
N ARG A 194 -12.15 -1.18 -1.76
CA ARG A 194 -13.21 -0.68 -0.87
C ARG A 194 -14.60 -1.25 -1.15
N THR A 195 -14.78 -1.93 -2.28
CA THR A 195 -16.07 -2.48 -2.70
C THR A 195 -16.09 -4.00 -2.52
N PRO A 196 -16.66 -4.53 -1.42
CA PRO A 196 -16.64 -5.96 -1.10
C PRO A 196 -17.63 -6.79 -1.95
N LEU A 197 -18.11 -6.24 -3.08
CA LEU A 197 -19.08 -6.88 -3.95
C LEU A 197 -18.41 -7.94 -4.81
N ALA A 198 -19.10 -9.06 -5.02
CA ALA A 198 -18.63 -10.18 -5.82
C ALA A 198 -18.29 -9.74 -7.26
N GLY A 199 -17.27 -10.36 -7.88
CA GLY A 199 -16.62 -9.95 -9.14
C GLY A 199 -17.56 -9.66 -10.33
N TRP A 200 -18.73 -10.29 -10.36
CA TRP A 200 -19.76 -10.19 -11.39
C TRP A 200 -20.66 -8.95 -11.30
N LEU A 201 -20.66 -8.25 -10.16
CA LEU A 201 -21.49 -7.05 -9.99
C LEU A 201 -20.86 -5.83 -10.70
N PRO A 202 -21.62 -5.11 -11.55
CA PRO A 202 -21.12 -3.95 -12.28
C PRO A 202 -21.02 -2.76 -11.33
N THR A 203 -19.82 -2.51 -10.81
CA THR A 203 -19.52 -1.30 -10.02
C THR A 203 -18.86 -0.24 -10.91
N PRO A 204 -19.03 1.06 -10.64
CA PRO A 204 -18.40 2.12 -11.45
C PRO A 204 -16.88 1.93 -11.60
N ALA A 205 -16.19 1.46 -10.55
CA ALA A 205 -14.76 1.16 -10.57
C ALA A 205 -14.37 -0.05 -11.43
N ARG A 206 -15.32 -0.89 -11.85
CA ARG A 206 -15.10 -2.02 -12.77
C ARG A 206 -15.44 -1.70 -14.22
N ARG A 207 -16.13 -0.60 -14.51
CA ARG A 207 -16.49 -0.19 -15.88
C ARG A 207 -15.45 0.71 -16.56
N ARG A 208 -14.45 1.18 -15.81
CA ARG A 208 -13.44 2.16 -16.28
C ARG A 208 -12.14 1.53 -16.82
N LEU A 209 -11.98 0.21 -16.72
CA LEU A 209 -10.88 -0.60 -17.26
C LEU A 209 -11.46 -1.96 -17.63
#